data_AF-A0A066TR16-F1
#
_entry.id   AF-A0A066TR16-F1
#
_cell.length_a   1.000
_cell.length_b   1.000
_cell.length_c   1.000
_cell.angle_alpha   90.00
_cell.angle_beta   90.00
_cell.angle_gamma   90.00
#
_symmetry.space_group_name_H-M   'P 1'
#
loop_
_entity.id
_entity.type
_entity.pdbx_description
1 polymer ?
#
loop_
_entity_poly.entity_id
_entity_poly.type
_entity_poly.pdbx_seq_one_letter_code
_entity_poly.pdbx_strand_id
1 'polypeptide(L)'
;MSGLIDTDLEFWFQRGLRAYLGEVARALGFGLESCTVDVDVPVSAYVAVDWRLRRFPERDVALLWDEVHGWAVAVEAACGEEMIVLSYLGGADILPPAREVVRFLAALRAGAREPAGPGSPVLRRAGHHQELLPLLPAR
;
A
#
# COMPACT_ATOMS: atom_id res chain seq x y z
N MET A 1 -14.95 -0.29 -30.41
CA MET A 1 -14.08 -1.43 -30.05
C MET A 1 -13.05 -1.11 -28.95
N SER A 2 -12.91 0.15 -28.50
CA SER A 2 -11.94 0.54 -27.46
C SER A 2 -12.36 0.28 -26.01
N GLY A 3 -13.66 0.31 -25.69
CA GLY A 3 -14.13 0.19 -24.29
C GLY A 3 -14.10 -1.23 -23.70
N LEU A 4 -14.15 -2.28 -24.54
CA LEU A 4 -14.06 -3.67 -24.07
C LEU A 4 -12.62 -4.01 -23.61
N ILE A 5 -11.60 -3.53 -24.34
CA ILE A 5 -10.19 -3.74 -24.00
C ILE A 5 -9.81 -3.02 -22.70
N ASP A 6 -10.37 -1.82 -22.48
CA ASP A 6 -10.16 -1.03 -21.27
C ASP A 6 -10.81 -1.68 -20.03
N THR A 7 -12.01 -2.25 -20.20
CA THR A 7 -12.70 -2.97 -19.12
C THR A 7 -11.97 -4.25 -18.73
N ASP A 8 -11.46 -5.00 -19.70
CA ASP A 8 -10.68 -6.21 -19.44
C ASP A 8 -9.38 -5.87 -18.69
N LEU A 9 -8.68 -4.79 -19.10
CA LEU A 9 -7.48 -4.31 -18.43
C LEU A 9 -7.75 -3.99 -16.96
N GLU A 10 -8.78 -3.19 -16.68
CA GLU A 10 -9.13 -2.78 -15.32
C GLU A 10 -9.51 -3.98 -14.44
N PHE A 11 -10.27 -4.93 -15.00
CA PHE A 11 -10.61 -6.17 -14.32
C PHE A 11 -9.36 -6.98 -13.91
N TRP A 12 -8.43 -7.19 -14.86
CA TRP A 12 -7.20 -7.94 -14.58
C TRP A 12 -6.27 -7.21 -13.62
N PHE A 13 -6.19 -5.89 -13.72
CA PHE A 13 -5.43 -5.06 -12.80
C PHE A 13 -5.96 -5.18 -11.36
N GLN A 14 -7.26 -4.97 -11.15
CA GLN A 14 -7.88 -5.09 -9.83
C GLN A 14 -7.71 -6.49 -9.23
N ARG A 15 -7.86 -7.53 -10.07
CA ARG A 15 -7.64 -8.92 -9.64
C ARG A 15 -6.18 -9.15 -9.21
N GLY A 16 -5.22 -8.70 -10.02
CA GLY A 16 -3.80 -8.81 -9.71
C GLY A 16 -3.42 -8.03 -8.45
N LEU A 17 -3.95 -6.81 -8.28
CA LEU A 17 -3.72 -5.97 -7.12
C LEU A 17 -4.24 -6.64 -5.84
N ARG A 18 -5.46 -7.19 -5.87
CA ARG A 18 -6.00 -7.96 -4.74
C ARG A 18 -5.17 -9.19 -4.41
N ALA A 19 -4.61 -9.87 -5.42
CA ALA A 19 -3.70 -11.00 -5.20
C ALA A 19 -2.40 -10.56 -4.52
N TYR A 20 -1.80 -9.46 -4.98
CA TYR A 20 -0.61 -8.86 -4.38
C TYR A 20 -0.86 -8.42 -2.93
N LEU A 21 -1.94 -7.69 -2.67
CA LEU A 21 -2.34 -7.27 -1.32
C LEU A 21 -2.56 -8.48 -0.40
N GLY A 22 -3.15 -9.56 -0.91
CA GLY A 22 -3.28 -10.81 -0.18
C GLY A 22 -1.93 -11.44 0.17
N GLU A 23 -0.91 -11.33 -0.69
CA GLU A 23 0.45 -11.78 -0.37
C GLU A 23 1.12 -10.93 0.70
N VAL A 24 0.91 -9.61 0.66
CA VAL A 24 1.41 -8.66 1.69
C VAL A 24 0.72 -8.91 3.03
N ALA A 25 -0.61 -8.97 3.07
CA ALA A 25 -1.37 -9.25 4.28
C ALA A 25 -0.96 -10.58 4.90
N ARG A 26 -0.87 -11.64 4.10
CA ARG A 26 -0.42 -12.96 4.57
C ARG A 26 1.02 -12.92 5.12
N ALA A 27 1.91 -12.15 4.50
CA ALA A 27 3.29 -11.99 4.99
C ALA A 27 3.35 -11.22 6.32
N LEU A 28 2.35 -10.38 6.61
CA LEU A 28 2.17 -9.68 7.88
C LEU A 28 1.43 -10.53 8.94
N GLY A 29 0.85 -11.67 8.54
CA GLY A 29 0.06 -12.56 9.42
C GLY A 29 -1.44 -12.27 9.42
N PHE A 30 -1.95 -11.50 8.46
CA PHE A 30 -3.35 -11.14 8.31
C PHE A 30 -3.99 -11.77 7.06
N GLY A 31 -5.31 -11.74 6.98
CA GLY A 31 -6.05 -12.12 5.77
C GLY A 31 -6.36 -10.91 4.88
N LEU A 32 -6.94 -11.18 3.71
CA LEU A 32 -7.31 -10.13 2.74
C LEU A 32 -8.43 -9.23 3.27
N GLU A 33 -9.21 -9.69 4.25
CA GLU A 33 -10.23 -8.91 4.96
C GLU A 33 -9.66 -7.69 5.71
N SER A 34 -8.36 -7.67 5.98
CA SER A 34 -7.66 -6.51 6.53
C SER A 34 -7.30 -5.46 5.47
N CYS A 35 -7.57 -5.74 4.19
CA CYS A 35 -7.30 -4.84 3.08
C CYS A 35 -8.58 -4.23 2.53
N THR A 36 -8.53 -2.93 2.21
CA THR A 36 -9.55 -2.25 1.42
C THR A 36 -8.87 -1.60 0.23
N VAL A 37 -9.52 -1.65 -0.92
CA VAL A 37 -9.05 -1.05 -2.17
C VAL A 37 -10.04 0.02 -2.58
N ASP A 38 -9.54 1.21 -2.86
CA ASP A 38 -10.24 2.27 -3.57
C ASP A 38 -9.78 2.23 -5.03
N VAL A 39 -10.75 2.09 -5.93
CA VAL A 39 -10.53 1.90 -7.37
C VAL A 39 -10.64 3.21 -8.16
N ASP A 40 -10.96 4.33 -7.49
CA ASP A 40 -10.84 5.64 -8.11
C ASP A 40 -9.38 5.93 -8.47
N VAL A 41 -9.14 6.72 -9.53
CA VAL A 41 -7.78 7.05 -9.96
C VAL A 41 -7.32 8.32 -9.22
N PRO A 42 -6.19 8.29 -8.48
CA PRO A 42 -5.22 7.19 -8.36
C PRO A 42 -5.70 6.04 -7.48
N VAL A 43 -5.51 4.81 -7.96
CA VAL A 43 -5.90 3.61 -7.20
C VAL A 43 -5.08 3.54 -5.92
N SER A 44 -5.77 3.27 -4.82
CA SER A 44 -5.15 3.17 -3.51
C SER A 44 -5.67 1.96 -2.72
N ALA A 45 -4.91 1.57 -1.73
CA ALA A 45 -5.27 0.52 -0.81
C ALA A 45 -4.78 0.86 0.59
N TYR A 46 -5.53 0.44 1.60
CA TYR A 46 -5.04 0.41 2.96
C TYR A 46 -5.08 -1.01 3.50
N VAL A 47 -4.11 -1.33 4.35
CA VAL A 47 -4.03 -2.59 5.09
C VAL A 47 -3.95 -2.26 6.57
N ALA A 48 -5.01 -2.60 7.30
CA ALA A 48 -5.03 -2.48 8.75
C ALA A 48 -4.05 -3.49 9.36
N VAL A 49 -3.23 -3.06 10.32
CA VAL A 49 -2.34 -3.94 11.07
C VAL A 49 -2.61 -3.82 12.56
N ASP A 50 -2.71 -4.95 13.26
CA ASP A 50 -2.94 -5.00 14.71
C ASP A 50 -1.64 -4.73 15.51
N TRP A 51 -0.88 -3.71 15.10
CA TRP A 51 0.40 -3.34 15.71
C TRP A 51 0.32 -1.90 16.23
N ARG A 52 0.94 -1.66 17.40
CA ARG A 52 1.16 -0.31 17.94
C ARG A 52 2.62 0.10 17.79
N LEU A 53 2.87 1.36 17.43
CA LEU A 53 4.22 1.95 17.44
C LEU A 53 4.51 2.54 18.82
N ARG A 54 5.75 2.40 19.31
CA ARG A 54 6.14 2.96 20.63
C ARG A 54 5.89 4.46 20.75
N ARG A 55 6.06 5.21 19.65
CA ARG A 55 5.83 6.66 19.58
C ARG A 55 4.33 7.02 19.57
N PHE A 56 3.47 6.09 19.20
CA PHE A 56 2.02 6.27 19.07
C PHE A 56 1.28 5.07 19.69
N PRO A 57 1.38 4.86 21.01
CA PRO A 57 0.89 3.64 21.66
C PRO A 57 -0.64 3.49 21.62
N GLU A 58 -1.36 4.61 21.47
CA GLU A 58 -2.83 4.65 21.44
C GLU A 58 -3.41 4.73 20.03
N ARG A 59 -2.56 4.70 18.98
CA ARG A 59 -2.99 4.87 17.59
C ARG A 59 -2.84 3.58 16.82
N ASP A 60 -3.87 3.23 16.08
CA ASP A 60 -3.79 2.11 15.17
C ASP A 60 -2.91 2.48 13.97
N VAL A 61 -2.18 1.48 13.49
CA VAL A 61 -1.23 1.60 12.39
C VAL A 61 -1.88 0.99 11.15
N ALA A 62 -1.66 1.62 10.00
CA ALA A 62 -1.97 1.01 8.72
C ALA A 62 -0.79 1.16 7.77
N LEU A 63 -0.74 0.24 6.81
CA LEU A 63 0.03 0.43 5.60
C LEU A 63 -0.90 1.00 4.53
N LEU A 64 -0.48 2.10 3.92
CA LEU A 64 -1.13 2.69 2.76
C LEU A 64 -0.31 2.32 1.53
N TRP A 65 -0.99 2.06 0.42
CA TRP A 65 -0.40 1.95 -0.89
C TRP A 65 -1.20 2.81 -1.85
N ASP A 66 -0.53 3.57 -2.70
CA ASP A 66 -1.17 4.17 -3.86
C ASP A 66 -0.28 4.01 -5.08
N GLU A 67 -0.89 4.03 -6.26
CA GLU A 67 -0.18 3.75 -7.51
C GLU A 67 0.83 4.84 -7.93
N VAL A 68 0.92 5.96 -7.21
CA VAL A 68 1.86 7.08 -7.48
C VAL A 68 3.04 7.07 -6.50
N HIS A 69 2.77 6.94 -5.20
CA HIS A 69 3.78 7.07 -4.14
C HIS A 69 4.21 5.73 -3.54
N GLY A 70 3.51 4.64 -3.85
CA GLY A 70 3.80 3.30 -3.35
C GLY A 70 3.44 3.14 -1.89
N TRP A 71 4.22 2.33 -1.16
CA TRP A 71 3.91 2.00 0.22
C TRP A 71 4.29 3.09 1.22
N ALA A 72 3.42 3.33 2.18
CA ALA A 72 3.64 4.18 3.33
C ALA A 72 3.12 3.54 4.62
N VAL A 73 3.71 3.90 5.75
CA VAL A 73 3.16 3.62 7.08
C VAL A 73 2.45 4.87 7.57
N ALA A 74 1.22 4.71 8.02
CA ALA A 74 0.42 5.76 8.61
C ALA A 74 -0.15 5.33 9.97
N VAL A 75 -0.55 6.32 10.76
CA VAL A 75 -1.28 6.13 12.01
C VAL A 75 -2.58 6.90 11.97
N GLU A 76 -3.59 6.38 12.66
CA GLU A 76 -4.87 7.07 12.82
C GLU A 76 -4.71 8.40 13.57
N ALA A 77 -5.26 9.48 13.00
CA ALA A 77 -5.35 10.79 13.60
C ALA A 77 -6.39 10.83 14.75
N ALA A 78 -6.42 11.90 15.53
CA ALA A 78 -7.27 12.02 16.73
C ALA A 78 -8.78 11.91 16.45
N CYS A 79 -9.18 12.08 15.20
CA CYS A 79 -10.57 12.07 14.77
C CYS A 79 -10.76 11.00 13.68
N GLY A 80 -10.70 9.72 14.08
CA GLY A 80 -11.38 8.55 13.48
C GLY A 80 -11.04 8.10 12.05
N GLU A 81 -10.87 9.03 11.12
CA GLU A 81 -10.87 8.75 9.68
C GLU A 81 -9.65 9.29 8.95
N GLU A 82 -8.97 10.29 9.52
CA GLU A 82 -7.77 10.85 8.90
C GLU A 82 -6.54 10.02 9.27
N MET A 83 -5.72 9.65 8.28
CA MET A 83 -4.48 8.91 8.48
C MET A 83 -3.29 9.86 8.31
N ILE A 84 -2.39 9.87 9.30
CA ILE A 84 -1.15 10.66 9.24
C ILE A 84 -0.02 9.74 8.75
N VAL A 85 0.48 10.01 7.54
CA VAL A 85 1.65 9.31 6.99
C VAL A 85 2.89 9.64 7.81
N LEU A 86 3.58 8.60 8.28
CA LEU A 86 4.82 8.71 9.05
C LEU A 86 6.05 8.53 8.16
N SER A 87 5.98 7.63 7.18
CA SER A 87 7.11 7.35 6.30
C SER A 87 6.64 6.63 5.05
N TYR A 88 7.27 6.95 3.92
CA TYR A 88 7.16 6.17 2.70
C TYR A 88 8.27 5.13 2.65
N LEU A 89 8.00 3.95 2.12
CA LEU A 89 9.02 2.95 1.81
C LEU A 89 10.08 3.56 0.88
N GLY A 90 9.61 4.24 -0.18
CA GLY A 90 10.43 4.83 -1.23
C GLY A 90 11.04 3.77 -2.15
N GLY A 91 12.13 4.12 -2.83
CA GLY A 91 12.78 3.27 -3.83
C GLY A 91 12.22 3.49 -5.23
N ALA A 92 12.49 2.57 -6.16
CA ALA A 92 12.00 2.63 -7.54
C ALA A 92 10.76 1.76 -7.79
N ASP A 93 10.49 0.81 -6.88
CA ASP A 93 9.46 -0.20 -7.07
C ASP A 93 8.13 0.24 -6.44
N ILE A 94 7.10 0.40 -7.28
CA ILE A 94 5.74 0.70 -6.83
C ILE A 94 5.06 -0.52 -6.17
N LEU A 95 5.40 -1.73 -6.60
CA LEU A 95 4.88 -3.01 -6.10
C LEU A 95 6.05 -3.92 -5.65
N PRO A 96 6.80 -3.52 -4.59
CA PRO A 96 7.95 -4.30 -4.13
C PRO A 96 7.51 -5.66 -3.57
N PRO A 97 8.40 -6.66 -3.49
CA PRO A 97 8.07 -7.95 -2.89
C PRO A 97 7.52 -7.80 -1.47
N ALA A 98 6.51 -8.60 -1.08
CA ALA A 98 5.85 -8.50 0.22
C ALA A 98 6.81 -8.49 1.43
N ARG A 99 7.92 -9.25 1.34
CA ARG A 99 8.98 -9.28 2.37
C ARG A 99 9.61 -7.91 2.65
N GLU A 100 9.65 -7.02 1.66
CA GLU A 100 10.24 -5.68 1.79
C GLU A 100 9.29 -4.75 2.52
N VAL A 101 7.98 -4.83 2.23
CA VAL A 101 6.93 -4.15 2.99
C VAL A 101 6.94 -4.58 4.46
N VAL A 102 7.08 -5.88 4.74
CA VAL A 102 7.19 -6.41 6.11
C VAL A 102 8.44 -5.87 6.82
N ARG A 103 9.62 -5.93 6.18
CA ARG A 103 10.86 -5.40 6.75
C ARG A 103 10.76 -3.91 7.05
N PHE A 104 10.11 -3.16 6.16
CA PHE A 104 9.89 -1.73 6.32
C PHE A 104 9.07 -1.42 7.57
N LEU A 105 7.92 -2.06 7.74
CA LEU A 105 7.08 -1.88 8.92
C LEU A 105 7.81 -2.31 10.21
N ALA A 106 8.55 -3.43 10.15
CA ALA A 106 9.33 -3.92 11.28
C ALA A 106 10.45 -2.94 11.70
N ALA A 107 11.13 -2.31 10.74
CA ALA A 107 12.19 -1.32 11.01
C ALA A 107 11.64 -0.07 11.72
N LEU A 108 10.47 0.43 11.29
CA LEU A 108 9.76 1.52 11.96
C LEU A 108 9.35 1.13 13.39
N ARG A 109 8.81 -0.08 13.57
CA ARG A 109 8.43 -0.59 14.89
C ARG A 109 9.62 -0.72 15.84
N ALA A 110 10.79 -1.11 15.32
CA ALA A 110 12.03 -1.21 16.07
C ALA A 110 12.69 0.15 16.35
N GLY A 111 12.21 1.24 15.75
CA GLY A 111 12.86 2.56 15.81
C GLY A 111 14.16 2.63 15.01
N ALA A 112 14.43 1.66 14.14
CA ALA A 112 15.62 1.64 13.27
C ALA A 112 15.48 2.58 12.06
N ARG A 113 14.27 3.09 11.82
CA ARG A 113 13.95 4.09 10.78
C ARG A 113 13.15 5.22 11.43
N GLU A 114 13.69 6.43 11.37
CA GLU A 114 12.94 7.63 11.75
C GLU A 114 11.86 7.94 10.69
N PRO A 115 10.69 8.47 11.11
CA PRO A 115 9.73 9.07 10.20
C PRO A 115 10.44 10.06 9.27
N ALA A 116 10.30 9.84 7.96
CA ALA A 116 10.86 10.76 6.98
C ALA A 116 9.84 11.89 6.77
N GLY A 117 10.30 13.14 6.75
CA GLY A 117 9.45 14.32 6.59
C GLY A 117 8.63 14.31 5.28
N PRO A 118 7.75 15.32 5.09
CA PRO A 118 6.53 15.24 4.27
C PRO A 118 6.70 15.17 2.74
N GLY A 119 7.88 14.84 2.23
CA GLY A 119 8.07 14.64 0.79
C GLY A 119 7.52 13.29 0.36
N SER A 120 6.28 13.24 -0.12
CA SER A 120 5.76 12.05 -0.80
C SER A 120 6.60 11.77 -2.06
N PRO A 121 7.21 10.59 -2.19
CA PRO A 121 7.98 10.25 -3.39
C PRO A 121 7.02 10.09 -4.57
N VAL A 122 7.34 10.66 -5.72
CA VAL A 122 6.58 10.42 -6.96
C VAL A 122 7.31 9.34 -7.75
N LEU A 123 6.78 8.12 -7.78
CA LEU A 123 7.40 6.98 -8.46
C LEU A 123 6.92 6.85 -9.90
N ARG A 124 5.65 7.17 -10.16
CA ARG A 124 5.04 7.05 -11.48
C ARG A 124 3.78 7.93 -11.62
N ARG A 125 3.16 7.91 -12.80
CA ARG A 125 1.91 8.61 -13.10
C ARG A 125 0.70 7.70 -12.86
N ALA A 126 -0.36 8.26 -12.29
CA ALA A 126 -1.64 7.58 -12.04
C ALA A 126 -2.37 7.18 -13.32
N GLY A 127 -3.19 6.12 -13.25
CA GLY A 127 -4.09 5.67 -14.30
C GLY A 127 -3.44 4.90 -15.44
N HIS A 128 -2.13 4.62 -15.35
CA HIS A 128 -1.40 3.82 -16.34
C HIS A 128 -1.36 2.34 -15.93
N HIS A 129 -2.51 1.73 -15.63
CA HIS A 129 -2.59 0.38 -15.05
C HIS A 129 -1.98 -0.73 -15.92
N GLN A 130 -1.88 -0.53 -17.24
CA GLN A 130 -1.17 -1.42 -18.15
C GLN A 130 0.32 -1.61 -17.82
N GLU A 131 0.94 -0.65 -17.13
CA GLU A 131 2.34 -0.74 -16.68
C GLU A 131 2.47 -1.53 -15.37
N LEU A 132 1.41 -1.56 -14.56
CA LEU A 132 1.37 -2.30 -13.29
C LEU A 132 1.01 -3.76 -13.50
N LEU A 133 0.15 -4.05 -14.48
CA LEU A 133 -0.36 -5.40 -14.70
C LEU A 133 0.74 -6.47 -14.83
N PRO A 134 1.87 -6.25 -15.55
CA PRO A 134 2.94 -7.24 -15.64
C PRO A 134 3.71 -7.47 -14.33
N LEU A 135 3.59 -6.56 -13.37
CA LEU A 135 4.26 -6.62 -12.06
C LEU A 135 3.41 -7.39 -11.04
N LEU A 136 2.11 -7.54 -11.30
CA LEU A 136 1.17 -8.16 -10.39
C LEU A 136 1.18 -9.69 -10.55
N PRO A 137 0.92 -10.45 -9.46
CA PRO A 137 0.81 -11.90 -9.55
C PRO A 137 -0.28 -12.32 -10.54
N ALA A 138 0.08 -13.16 -11.52
CA ALA A 138 -0.89 -13.83 -12.38
C ALA A 138 -1.67 -14.86 -11.54
N ARG A 139 -2.94 -14.62 -11.26
CA ARG A 139 -3.83 -15.58 -10.60
C ARG A 139 -5.19 -15.57 -11.24
#